data_AF-A0A1I3XAX9-F1
#
_entry.id   AF-A0A1I3XAX9-F1
#
_cell.length_a   1.000
_cell.length_b   1.000
_cell.length_c   1.000
_cell.angle_alpha   90.00
_cell.angle_beta   90.00
_cell.angle_gamma   90.00
#
_symmetry.space_group_name_H-M   'P 1'
#
loop_
_entity.id
_entity.type
_entity.pdbx_description
1 polymer ?
#
loop_
_entity_poly.entity_id
_entity_poly.type
_entity_poly.pdbx_seq_one_letter_code
_entity_poly.pdbx_strand_id
1 'polypeptide(L)'
;MARRDPLSALLKLRGLEVATARRDLVARQAGAAAAAEREAAARSALDLELAAGAGEFADSLAAWLPMAHAARERAAGEAALAAQAVEAARAALAQQRARERAVEWLLDRRAQDARDKAMRAEQNALDEAAQRRGLRAL
;
A
#
# COMPACT_ATOMS: atom_id res chain seq x y z
N MET A 1 21.60 30.45 2.69
CA MET A 1 21.08 29.11 2.33
C MET A 1 19.59 29.07 2.66
N ALA A 2 18.72 28.88 1.67
CA ALA A 2 17.29 28.75 1.93
C ALA A 2 17.04 27.55 2.86
N ARG A 3 16.41 27.80 4.01
CA ARG A 3 16.10 26.77 5.00
C ARG A 3 15.18 25.75 4.32
N ARG A 4 15.65 24.51 4.16
CA ARG A 4 14.87 23.43 3.52
C ARG A 4 13.54 23.29 4.27
N ASP A 5 12.43 23.36 3.53
CA ASP A 5 11.09 23.20 4.09
C ASP A 5 10.90 21.74 4.57
N PRO A 6 10.73 21.51 5.88
CA PRO A 6 10.62 20.16 6.43
C PRO A 6 9.38 19.41 5.91
N LEU A 7 8.26 20.09 5.65
CA LEU A 7 7.05 19.43 5.14
C LEU A 7 7.22 18.96 3.70
N SER A 8 7.88 19.78 2.86
CA SER A 8 8.26 19.37 1.50
C SER A 8 9.20 18.16 1.49
N ALA A 9 10.14 18.09 2.44
CA ALA A 9 11.03 16.92 2.57
C ALA A 9 10.25 15.67 3.04
N LEU A 10 9.34 15.84 4.00
CA LEU A 10 8.48 14.76 4.48
C LEU A 10 7.55 14.23 3.39
N LEU A 11 6.98 15.10 2.55
CA LEU A 11 6.13 14.69 1.43
C LEU A 11 6.90 13.80 0.45
N LYS A 12 8.14 14.17 0.11
CA LYS A 12 9.01 13.34 -0.74
C LYS A 12 9.26 11.97 -0.12
N LEU A 13 9.52 11.90 1.19
CA LEU A 13 9.68 10.64 1.90
C LEU A 13 8.41 9.79 1.81
N ARG A 14 7.22 10.36 2.05
CA ARG A 14 5.95 9.64 1.95
C ARG A 14 5.70 9.11 0.53
N GLY A 15 6.04 9.88 -0.50
CA GLY A 15 5.96 9.41 -1.89
C GLY A 15 6.85 8.18 -2.15
N LEU A 16 8.06 8.14 -1.59
CA LEU A 16 8.95 6.97 -1.69
C LEU A 16 8.41 5.75 -0.92
N GLU A 17 7.80 5.95 0.24
CA GLU A 17 7.15 4.88 1.01
C GLU A 17 5.95 4.31 0.25
N VAL A 18 5.13 5.15 -0.38
CA VAL A 18 4.01 4.72 -1.24
C VAL A 18 4.53 3.94 -2.44
N ALA A 19 5.58 4.42 -3.11
CA ALA A 19 6.19 3.71 -4.23
C ALA A 19 6.75 2.34 -3.81
N THR A 20 7.31 2.24 -2.60
CA THR A 20 7.82 0.99 -2.04
C THR A 20 6.68 0.03 -1.69
N ALA A 21 5.61 0.50 -1.05
CA ALA A 21 4.44 -0.30 -0.76
C ALA A 21 3.74 -0.81 -2.03
N ARG A 22 3.72 -0.02 -3.11
CA ARG A 22 3.22 -0.47 -4.43
C ARG A 22 4.06 -1.61 -4.99
N ARG A 23 5.39 -1.51 -4.94
CA ARG A 23 6.30 -2.57 -5.41
C ARG A 23 6.15 -3.85 -4.60
N ASP A 24 6.04 -3.75 -3.27
CA ASP A 24 5.79 -4.91 -2.41
C ASP A 24 4.44 -5.56 -2.76
N LEU A 25 3.36 -4.79 -2.92
CA LEU A 25 2.06 -5.33 -3.33
C LEU A 25 2.15 -6.12 -4.65
N VAL A 26 2.83 -5.57 -5.67
CA VAL A 26 3.03 -6.28 -6.94
C VAL A 26 3.82 -7.58 -6.73
N ALA A 27 4.88 -7.56 -5.92
CA ALA A 27 5.65 -8.75 -5.61
C ALA A 27 4.81 -9.82 -4.87
N ARG A 28 3.96 -9.40 -3.92
CA ARG A 28 3.03 -10.32 -3.23
C ARG A 28 1.98 -10.89 -4.16
N GLN A 29 1.44 -10.09 -5.08
CA GLN A 29 0.47 -10.55 -6.08
C GLN A 29 1.09 -11.61 -7.00
N ALA A 30 2.31 -11.38 -7.49
CA ALA A 30 3.03 -12.36 -8.29
C ALA A 30 3.31 -13.66 -7.49
N GLY A 31 3.72 -13.53 -6.23
CA GLY A 31 3.92 -14.68 -5.34
C GLY A 31 2.65 -15.48 -5.08
N ALA A 32 1.51 -14.80 -4.89
CA ALA A 32 0.21 -15.43 -4.70
C ALA A 32 -0.28 -16.15 -5.96
N ALA A 33 -0.08 -15.55 -7.14
CA ALA A 33 -0.40 -16.21 -8.41
C ALA A 33 0.40 -17.50 -8.58
N ALA A 34 1.72 -17.44 -8.36
CA ALA A 34 2.58 -18.62 -8.46
C ALA A 34 2.24 -19.71 -7.41
N ALA A 35 1.82 -19.32 -6.20
CA ALA A 35 1.37 -20.27 -5.18
C ALA A 35 0.04 -20.94 -5.57
N ALA A 36 -0.91 -20.19 -6.12
CA ALA A 36 -2.17 -20.72 -6.62
C ALA A 36 -1.96 -21.68 -7.81
N GLU A 37 -1.02 -21.38 -8.71
CA GLU A 37 -0.64 -22.30 -9.79
C GLU A 37 -0.05 -23.61 -9.25
N ARG A 38 0.81 -23.55 -8.23
CA ARG A 38 1.36 -24.76 -7.57
C ARG A 38 0.28 -25.58 -6.88
N GLU A 39 -0.67 -24.94 -6.19
CA GLU A 39 -1.83 -25.61 -5.60
C GLU A 39 -2.66 -26.32 -6.68
N ALA A 40 -3.00 -25.62 -7.76
CA ALA A 40 -3.78 -26.17 -8.87
C ALA A 40 -3.06 -27.37 -9.53
N ALA A 41 -1.75 -27.27 -9.73
CA ALA A 41 -0.94 -28.36 -10.25
C ALA A 41 -0.91 -29.58 -9.31
N ALA A 42 -0.73 -29.35 -7.99
CA ALA A 42 -0.75 -30.42 -7.00
C ALA A 42 -2.12 -31.13 -6.93
N ARG A 43 -3.22 -30.38 -7.05
CA ARG A 43 -4.57 -30.96 -7.15
C ARG A 43 -4.74 -31.77 -8.43
N SER A 44 -4.37 -31.19 -9.58
CA SER A 44 -4.49 -31.88 -10.87
C SER A 44 -3.67 -33.16 -10.93
N ALA A 45 -2.46 -33.17 -10.36
CA ALA A 45 -1.62 -34.36 -10.31
C ALA A 45 -2.28 -35.47 -9.50
N LEU A 46 -2.86 -35.15 -8.34
CA LEU A 46 -3.58 -36.13 -7.53
C LEU A 46 -4.83 -36.67 -8.25
N ASP A 47 -5.60 -35.80 -8.90
CA ASP A 47 -6.81 -36.21 -9.62
C ASP A 47 -6.49 -37.14 -10.80
N LEU A 48 -5.40 -36.88 -11.54
CA LEU A 48 -4.94 -37.74 -12.63
C LEU A 48 -4.55 -39.14 -12.15
N GLU A 49 -3.79 -39.23 -11.05
CA GLU A 49 -3.36 -40.52 -10.49
C GLU A 49 -4.55 -41.32 -9.93
N LEU A 50 -5.53 -40.66 -9.32
CA LEU A 50 -6.76 -41.30 -8.85
C LEU A 50 -7.62 -41.81 -10.01
N ALA A 51 -7.68 -41.07 -11.12
CA ALA A 51 -8.45 -41.44 -12.31
C ALA A 51 -7.82 -42.59 -13.12
N ALA A 52 -6.49 -42.72 -13.09
CA ALA A 52 -5.75 -43.77 -13.82
C ALA A 52 -6.01 -45.20 -13.31
N GLY A 53 -6.54 -45.34 -12.08
CA GLY A 53 -6.96 -46.63 -11.51
C GLY A 53 -5.79 -47.42 -10.91
N ALA A 54 -6.06 -48.09 -9.77
CA ALA A 54 -5.04 -48.74 -8.94
C ALA A 54 -4.58 -50.13 -9.41
N GLY A 55 -4.93 -50.57 -10.63
CA GLY A 55 -4.91 -51.98 -11.08
C GLY A 55 -3.70 -52.81 -10.64
N GLU A 56 -2.58 -52.72 -11.36
CA GLU A 56 -1.35 -53.49 -11.07
C GLU A 56 -0.47 -52.87 -9.97
N PHE A 57 -0.74 -51.62 -9.57
CA PHE A 57 0.13 -50.84 -8.67
C PHE A 57 -0.57 -50.42 -7.37
N ALA A 58 -1.61 -51.14 -6.94
CA ALA A 58 -2.46 -50.76 -5.80
C ALA A 58 -1.65 -50.49 -4.52
N ASP A 59 -0.70 -51.36 -4.20
CA ASP A 59 0.15 -51.21 -3.00
C ASP A 59 1.10 -50.01 -3.11
N SER A 60 1.60 -49.72 -4.31
CA SER A 60 2.45 -48.55 -4.57
C SER A 60 1.66 -47.26 -4.50
N LEU A 61 0.43 -47.26 -5.04
CA LEU A 61 -0.49 -46.12 -4.94
C LEU A 61 -0.89 -45.86 -3.49
N ALA A 62 -1.19 -46.91 -2.72
CA ALA A 62 -1.53 -46.81 -1.30
C ALA A 62 -0.37 -46.23 -0.46
N ALA A 63 0.88 -46.56 -0.77
CA ALA A 63 2.06 -46.00 -0.12
C ALA A 63 2.31 -44.52 -0.48
N TRP A 64 2.02 -44.13 -1.72
CA TRP A 64 2.25 -42.76 -2.22
C TRP A 64 1.14 -41.76 -1.86
N LEU A 65 -0.12 -42.20 -1.84
CA LEU A 65 -1.30 -41.36 -1.61
C LEU A 65 -1.20 -40.42 -0.39
N PRO A 66 -0.79 -40.89 0.80
CA PRO A 66 -0.64 -40.01 1.96
C PRO A 66 0.36 -38.87 1.73
N MET A 67 1.47 -39.16 1.05
CA MET A 67 2.47 -38.13 0.70
C MET A 67 1.91 -37.12 -0.29
N ALA A 68 1.16 -37.58 -1.28
CA ALA A 68 0.51 -36.71 -2.26
C ALA A 68 -0.54 -35.79 -1.63
N HIS A 69 -1.38 -36.34 -0.74
CA HIS A 69 -2.32 -35.54 0.07
C HIS A 69 -1.59 -34.51 0.91
N ALA A 70 -0.52 -34.90 1.62
CA ALA A 70 0.27 -33.95 2.40
C ALA A 70 0.93 -32.86 1.54
N ALA A 71 1.35 -33.18 0.31
CA ALA A 71 1.86 -32.19 -0.63
C ALA A 71 0.78 -31.20 -1.10
N ARG A 72 -0.42 -31.70 -1.41
CA ARG A 72 -1.58 -30.88 -1.77
C ARG A 72 -1.97 -29.93 -0.65
N GLU A 73 -2.11 -30.43 0.58
CA GLU A 73 -2.48 -29.60 1.73
C GLU A 73 -1.42 -28.53 2.03
N ARG A 74 -0.13 -28.86 1.89
CA ARG A 74 0.95 -27.85 2.00
C ARG A 74 0.82 -26.77 0.92
N ALA A 75 0.58 -27.15 -0.33
CA ALA A 75 0.42 -26.19 -1.42
C ALA A 75 -0.82 -25.29 -1.21
N ALA A 76 -1.93 -25.86 -0.73
CA ALA A 76 -3.13 -25.09 -0.38
C ALA A 76 -2.86 -24.11 0.78
N GLY A 77 -2.14 -24.55 1.82
CA GLY A 77 -1.72 -23.69 2.92
C GLY A 77 -0.82 -22.54 2.46
N GLU A 78 0.15 -22.82 1.58
CA GLU A 78 1.02 -21.79 0.98
C GLU A 78 0.21 -20.78 0.15
N ALA A 79 -0.73 -21.22 -0.67
CA ALA A 79 -1.60 -20.36 -1.45
C ALA A 79 -2.46 -19.45 -0.55
N ALA A 80 -3.04 -20.01 0.52
CA ALA A 80 -3.82 -19.25 1.49
C ALA A 80 -2.98 -18.19 2.22
N LEU A 81 -1.76 -18.53 2.67
CA LEU A 81 -0.83 -17.58 3.30
C LEU A 81 -0.39 -16.49 2.32
N ALA A 82 -0.13 -16.84 1.06
CA ALA A 82 0.24 -15.86 0.04
C ALA A 82 -0.92 -14.89 -0.26
N ALA A 83 -2.17 -15.38 -0.29
CA ALA A 83 -3.35 -14.53 -0.43
C ALA A 83 -3.51 -13.57 0.75
N GLN A 84 -3.32 -14.04 1.99
CA GLN A 84 -3.34 -13.18 3.18
C GLN A 84 -2.24 -12.11 3.13
N ALA A 85 -1.05 -12.46 2.65
CA ALA A 85 0.04 -11.51 2.46
C ALA A 85 -0.30 -10.41 1.44
N VAL A 86 -1.07 -10.72 0.39
CA VAL A 86 -1.59 -9.71 -0.55
C VAL A 86 -2.55 -8.75 0.15
N GLU A 87 -3.48 -9.24 0.95
CA GLU A 87 -4.40 -8.37 1.69
C GLU A 87 -3.66 -7.47 2.70
N ALA A 88 -2.67 -8.01 3.40
CA ALA A 88 -1.81 -7.24 4.28
C ALA A 88 -1.06 -6.12 3.52
N ALA A 89 -0.51 -6.43 2.33
CA ALA A 89 0.16 -5.45 1.48
C ALA A 89 -0.80 -4.36 0.95
N ARG A 90 -2.05 -4.71 0.63
CA ARG A 90 -3.09 -3.73 0.26
C ARG A 90 -3.40 -2.77 1.40
N ALA A 91 -3.58 -3.30 2.61
CA ALA A 91 -3.81 -2.49 3.81
C ALA A 91 -2.62 -1.56 4.10
N ALA A 92 -1.39 -2.06 3.97
CA ALA A 92 -0.17 -1.27 4.12
C ALA A 92 -0.09 -0.13 3.08
N LEU A 93 -0.40 -0.40 1.81
CA LEU A 93 -0.45 0.63 0.77
C LEU A 93 -1.51 1.70 1.06
N ALA A 94 -2.69 1.30 1.51
CA ALA A 94 -3.75 2.23 1.90
C ALA A 94 -3.29 3.14 3.06
N GLN A 95 -2.61 2.57 4.05
CA GLN A 95 -2.03 3.32 5.16
C GLN A 95 -0.96 4.32 4.69
N GLN A 96 -0.05 3.94 3.80
CA GLN A 96 0.95 4.89 3.29
C GLN A 96 0.31 6.03 2.48
N ARG A 97 -0.70 5.74 1.66
CA ARG A 97 -1.47 6.78 0.94
C ARG A 97 -2.23 7.71 1.87
N ALA A 98 -2.71 7.22 3.02
CA ALA A 98 -3.35 8.07 4.02
C ALA A 98 -2.34 9.02 4.68
N ARG A 99 -1.13 8.51 4.99
CA ARG A 99 -0.03 9.32 5.55
C ARG A 99 0.49 10.37 4.56
N GLU A 100 0.60 10.03 3.28
CA GLU A 100 0.95 10.97 2.21
C GLU A 100 -0.07 12.11 2.12
N ARG A 101 -1.37 11.77 2.00
CA ARG A 101 -2.47 12.76 1.96
C ARG A 101 -2.53 13.66 3.19
N ALA A 102 -2.21 13.13 4.37
CA ALA A 102 -2.14 13.94 5.58
C ALA A 102 -1.06 15.03 5.49
N VAL A 103 0.09 14.75 4.86
CA VAL A 103 1.16 15.74 4.66
C VAL A 103 0.77 16.76 3.58
N GLU A 104 0.13 16.33 2.50
CA GLU A 104 -0.43 17.23 1.48
C GLU A 104 -1.41 18.24 2.11
N TRP A 105 -2.33 17.73 2.93
CA TRP A 105 -3.29 18.57 3.65
C TRP A 105 -2.62 19.59 4.57
N LEU A 106 -1.54 19.22 5.27
CA LEU A 106 -0.78 20.15 6.11
C LEU A 106 -0.07 21.24 5.29
N LEU A 107 0.44 20.91 4.11
CA LEU A 107 1.05 21.88 3.20
C LEU A 107 0.03 22.88 2.69
N ASP A 108 -1.14 22.39 2.26
CA ASP A 108 -2.25 23.23 1.81
C ASP A 108 -2.74 24.15 2.92
N ARG A 109 -2.88 23.61 4.15
CA ARG A 109 -3.26 24.40 5.31
C ARG A 109 -2.26 25.51 5.60
N ARG A 110 -0.96 25.21 5.58
CA ARG A 110 0.09 26.22 5.79
C ARG A 110 0.08 27.29 4.70
N ALA A 111 -0.15 26.91 3.44
CA ALA A 111 -0.26 27.85 2.35
C ALA A 111 -1.47 28.78 2.52
N GLN A 112 -2.61 28.24 2.96
CA GLN A 112 -3.80 29.04 3.25
C GLN A 112 -3.56 30.00 4.42
N ASP A 113 -3.00 29.52 5.52
CA ASP A 113 -2.70 30.36 6.69
C ASP A 113 -1.73 31.51 6.33
N ALA A 114 -0.76 31.26 5.43
CA ALA A 114 0.14 32.29 4.93
C ALA A 114 -0.58 33.36 4.08
N ARG A 115 -1.53 32.94 3.22
CA ARG A 115 -2.37 33.86 2.43
C ARG A 115 -3.27 34.71 3.32
N ASP A 116 -3.92 34.09 4.30
CA ASP A 116 -4.80 34.79 5.24
C ASP A 116 -4.00 35.82 6.06
N LYS A 117 -2.78 35.46 6.49
CA LYS A 117 -1.89 36.38 7.21
C LYS A 117 -1.47 37.56 6.33
N ALA A 118 -1.12 37.31 5.06
CA ALA A 118 -0.76 38.37 4.12
C ALA A 118 -1.93 39.34 3.89
N MET A 119 -3.14 38.81 3.68
CA MET A 119 -4.36 39.60 3.51
C MET A 119 -4.65 40.47 4.73
N ARG A 120 -4.55 39.93 5.95
CA ARG A 120 -4.73 40.71 7.19
C ARG A 120 -3.67 41.80 7.35
N ALA A 121 -2.42 41.50 6.99
CA ALA A 121 -1.33 42.49 7.06
C ALA A 121 -1.56 43.65 6.08
N GLU A 122 -2.05 43.34 4.87
CA GLU A 122 -2.42 44.35 3.87
C GLU A 122 -3.59 45.21 4.35
N GLN A 123 -4.66 44.60 4.86
CA GLN A 123 -5.80 45.32 5.42
C GLN A 123 -5.39 46.26 6.56
N ASN A 124 -4.59 45.77 7.51
CA ASN A 124 -4.10 46.59 8.61
C ASN A 124 -3.27 47.79 8.12
N ALA A 125 -2.44 47.59 7.08
CA ALA A 125 -1.65 48.67 6.50
C ALA A 125 -2.52 49.75 5.83
N LEU A 126 -3.61 49.35 5.17
CA LEU A 126 -4.60 50.27 4.60
C LEU A 126 -5.33 51.06 5.69
N ASP A 127 -5.76 50.38 6.76
CA ASP A 127 -6.47 51.00 7.88
C ASP A 127 -5.59 52.03 8.61
N GLU A 128 -4.33 51.69 8.89
CA GLU A 128 -3.36 52.64 9.45
C GLU A 128 -3.12 53.84 8.54
N ALA A 129 -3.04 53.64 7.23
CA ALA A 129 -2.88 54.73 6.27
C ALA A 129 -4.10 55.65 6.23
N ALA A 130 -5.32 55.10 6.33
CA ALA A 130 -6.55 55.86 6.42
C ALA A 130 -6.62 56.69 7.71
N GLN A 131 -6.30 56.10 8.86
CA GLN A 131 -6.24 56.82 10.15
C GLN A 131 -5.24 57.98 10.12
N ARG A 132 -4.03 57.75 9.58
CA ARG A 132 -3.00 58.81 9.45
C ARG A 132 -3.45 59.98 8.56
N ARG A 133 -4.23 59.72 7.50
CA ARG A 133 -4.79 60.79 6.64
C ARG A 133 -5.93 61.53 7.33
N GLY A 134 -6.83 60.82 8.02
CA GLY A 134 -7.93 61.43 8.78
C GLY A 134 -7.44 62.38 9.88
N LEU A 135 -6.37 62.02 10.59
CA LEU A 135 -5.76 62.87 11.62
C LEU A 135 -5.03 64.12 11.09
N ARG A 136 -4.66 64.15 9.80
CA ARG A 136 -4.03 65.33 9.16
C ARG A 136 -5.03 66.29 8.51
N ALA A 137 -6.28 65.86 8.38
CA ALA A 137 -7.36 66.66 7.80
C ALA A 137 -8.16 67.45 8.86
N LEU A 138 -7.84 67.24 10.14
CA LEU A 138 -8.29 68.02 11.30
C LEU A 138 -7.18 69.02 11.70
#